data_AF-A0A2V7PUR1-F1
#
_entry.id   AF-A0A2V7PUR1-F1
#
_cell.length_a   1.000
_cell.length_b   1.000
_cell.length_c   1.000
_cell.angle_alpha   90.00
_cell.angle_beta   90.00
_cell.angle_gamma   90.00
#
_symmetry.space_group_name_H-M   'P 1'
#
loop_
_entity.id
_entity.type
_entity.pdbx_description
1 polymer ?
#
loop_
_entity_poly.entity_id
_entity_poly.type
_entity_poly.pdbx_seq_one_letter_code
_entity_poly.pdbx_strand_id
1 'polypeptide(L)'
;MEASIAGFLDSLGSKLLWLSVTCFVLVNGAAVAAVLVTRSRRLVDKWTSRLMVTDAILVGTAIGGPLLTGAAKLGVHALAVMAGGLVSLFK
;
A
#
# COMPACT_ATOMS: atom_id res chain seq x y z
N MET A 1 -15.47 -6.63 18.90
CA MET A 1 -15.65 -6.39 17.45
C MET A 1 -14.63 -5.39 16.92
N GLU A 2 -14.45 -4.23 17.55
CA GLU A 2 -13.40 -3.25 17.18
C GLU A 2 -11.98 -3.84 17.10
N ALA A 3 -11.54 -4.60 18.11
CA ALA A 3 -10.21 -5.20 18.12
C ALA A 3 -9.96 -6.15 16.93
N SER A 4 -11.01 -6.81 16.43
CA SER A 4 -10.92 -7.72 15.28
C SER A 4 -10.80 -6.94 13.96
N ILE A 5 -11.54 -5.84 13.83
CA ILE A 5 -11.49 -4.95 12.67
C ILE A 5 -10.13 -4.24 12.61
N ALA A 6 -9.65 -3.72 13.73
CA ALA A 6 -8.34 -3.07 13.81
C ALA A 6 -7.19 -4.03 13.45
N GLY A 7 -7.24 -5.29 13.93
CA GLY A 7 -6.27 -6.32 13.56
C GLY A 7 -6.32 -6.71 12.08
N PHE A 8 -7.52 -6.75 11.49
CA PHE A 8 -7.67 -6.99 10.05
C PHE A 8 -7.07 -5.85 9.20
N LEU A 9 -7.32 -4.60 9.57
CA LEU A 9 -6.77 -3.41 8.91
C LEU A 9 -5.24 -3.36 9.00
N ASP A 10 -4.66 -3.78 10.13
CA ASP A 10 -3.20 -3.89 10.30
C ASP A 10 -2.58 -4.96 9.41
N SER A 11 -3.23 -6.13 9.34
CA SER A 11 -2.80 -7.23 8.47
C SER A 11 -2.87 -6.85 6.99
N LEU A 12 -3.95 -6.16 6.58
CA LEU A 12 -4.11 -5.64 5.22
C LEU A 12 -3.03 -4.62 4.87
N GLY A 13 -2.82 -3.61 5.72
CA GLY A 13 -1.80 -2.59 5.50
C GLY A 13 -0.39 -3.20 5.39
N SER A 14 -0.07 -4.13 6.28
CA SER A 14 1.22 -4.83 6.29
C SER A 14 1.43 -5.69 5.03
N LYS A 15 0.39 -6.40 4.59
CA LYS A 15 0.43 -7.22 3.36
C LYS A 15 0.57 -6.35 2.12
N LEU A 16 -0.17 -5.25 2.02
CA LEU A 16 -0.07 -4.30 0.91
C LEU A 16 1.33 -3.68 0.83
N LEU A 17 1.90 -3.29 1.97
CA LEU A 17 3.28 -2.81 2.05
C LEU A 17 4.27 -3.84 1.52
N TRP A 18 4.22 -5.07 2.06
CA TRP A 18 5.13 -6.14 1.64
C TRP A 18 5.00 -6.50 0.17
N LEU A 19 3.77 -6.53 -0.35
CA LEU A 19 3.51 -6.84 -1.75
C LEU A 19 4.01 -5.72 -2.66
N SER A 20 3.83 -4.45 -2.28
CA SER A 20 4.37 -3.32 -3.02
C SER A 20 5.90 -3.31 -3.02
N VAL A 21 6.54 -3.54 -1.87
CA VAL A 21 8.01 -3.61 -1.75
C VAL A 21 8.56 -4.77 -2.59
N THR A 22 7.94 -5.95 -2.51
CA THR A 22 8.37 -7.13 -3.28
C THR A 22 8.25 -6.87 -4.78
N CYS A 23 7.12 -6.30 -5.22
CA CYS A 23 6.91 -5.97 -6.63
C CYS A 23 7.92 -4.93 -7.13
N PHE A 24 8.20 -3.90 -6.33
CA PHE A 24 9.22 -2.88 -6.65
C PHE A 24 10.61 -3.51 -6.84
N VAL A 25 11.04 -4.37 -5.92
CA VAL A 25 12.33 -5.06 -6.02
C VAL A 25 12.38 -5.97 -7.24
N LEU A 26 11.31 -6.71 -7.53
CA LEU A 26 11.25 -7.61 -8.69
C LEU A 26 11.29 -6.85 -10.02
N VAL A 27 10.50 -5.78 -10.17
CA VAL A 27 10.46 -4.98 -11.39
C VAL A 27 11.81 -4.30 -11.64
N ASN A 28 12.39 -3.67 -10.62
CA ASN A 28 13.69 -3.04 -10.72
C ASN A 28 14.82 -4.06 -10.94
N GLY A 29 14.79 -5.19 -10.24
CA GLY A 29 15.74 -6.28 -10.42
C GLY A 29 15.69 -6.87 -11.84
N ALA A 30 14.49 -7.08 -12.38
CA ALA A 30 14.31 -7.55 -13.76
C ALA A 30 14.82 -6.52 -14.78
N ALA A 31 14.60 -5.21 -14.53
CA ALA A 31 15.13 -4.15 -15.38
C ALA A 31 16.67 -4.13 -15.39
N VAL A 32 17.30 -4.23 -14.21
CA VAL A 32 18.77 -4.32 -14.09
C VAL A 32 19.30 -5.55 -14.82
N ALA A 33 18.68 -6.72 -14.61
CA ALA A 33 19.07 -7.94 -15.32
C ALA A 33 18.94 -7.80 -16.84
N ALA A 34 17.85 -7.20 -17.32
CA ALA A 34 17.64 -6.96 -18.74
C ALA A 34 18.69 -6.02 -19.34
N VAL A 35 19.15 -5.00 -18.61
CA VAL A 35 20.24 -4.10 -19.03
C VAL A 35 21.57 -4.85 -19.11
N LEU A 36 21.88 -5.69 -18.11
CA LEU A 36 23.11 -6.49 -18.09
C LEU A 36 23.17 -7.45 -19.28
N VAL A 37 22.04 -8.03 -19.68
CA VAL A 37 21.94 -8.96 -20.81
C VAL A 37 21.95 -8.23 -22.16
N THR A 38 21.14 -7.19 -22.33
CA THR A 38 20.95 -6.56 -23.65
C THR A 38 22.01 -5.49 -23.97
N ARG A 39 22.60 -4.85 -22.95
CA ARG A 39 23.54 -3.72 -23.06
C ARG A 39 23.12 -2.60 -24.03
N SER A 40 21.84 -2.53 -24.40
CA SER A 40 21.33 -1.64 -25.44
C SER A 40 20.62 -0.43 -24.85
N ARG A 41 21.21 0.76 -25.01
CA ARG A 41 20.68 2.01 -24.44
C ARG A 41 19.33 2.44 -25.05
N ARG A 42 19.08 2.12 -26.32
CA ARG A 42 17.79 2.42 -26.97
C ARG A 42 16.59 1.67 -26.36
N LEU A 43 16.84 0.47 -25.85
CA LEU A 43 15.82 -0.33 -25.17
C LEU A 43 15.52 0.24 -23.79
N VAL A 44 16.57 0.72 -23.11
CA VAL A 44 16.47 1.46 -21.84
C VAL A 44 15.58 2.69 -21.97
N ASP A 45 15.88 3.59 -22.89
CA ASP A 45 15.12 4.84 -23.04
C ASP A 45 13.62 4.62 -23.31
N LYS A 46 13.26 3.53 -24.00
CA LYS A 46 11.86 3.21 -24.27
C LYS A 46 11.09 2.74 -23.04
N TRP A 47 11.68 1.90 -22.19
CA TRP A 47 10.97 1.33 -21.04
C TRP A 47 11.20 2.10 -19.73
N THR A 48 12.19 2.99 -19.65
CA THR A 48 12.46 3.79 -18.44
C THR A 48 11.26 4.63 -18.04
N SER A 49 10.57 5.26 -19.01
CA SER A 49 9.35 6.02 -18.72
C SER A 49 8.25 5.11 -18.14
N ARG A 50 8.10 3.88 -18.63
CA ARG A 50 7.14 2.91 -18.09
C ARG A 50 7.53 2.45 -16.69
N LEU A 51 8.81 2.18 -16.45
CA LEU A 51 9.34 1.80 -15.13
C LEU A 51 9.11 2.91 -14.11
N MET A 52 9.37 4.18 -14.46
CA MET A 52 9.10 5.31 -13.56
C MET A 52 7.62 5.44 -13.19
N VAL A 53 6.70 5.19 -14.14
CA VAL A 53 5.26 5.19 -13.82
C VAL A 53 4.91 4.02 -12.89
N THR A 54 5.45 2.83 -13.13
CA THR A 54 5.25 1.66 -12.27
C THR A 54 5.79 1.91 -10.85
N ASP A 55 7.00 2.46 -10.74
CA ASP A 55 7.61 2.83 -9.47
C ASP A 55 6.79 3.89 -8.74
N ALA A 56 6.30 4.91 -9.45
CA ALA A 56 5.44 5.94 -8.86
C ALA A 56 4.14 5.35 -8.31
N ILE A 57 3.51 4.39 -9.02
CA ILE A 57 2.32 3.68 -8.55
C ILE A 57 2.64 2.81 -7.32
N LEU A 58 3.76 2.09 -7.33
CA LEU A 58 4.18 1.24 -6.21
C LEU A 58 4.49 2.05 -4.96
N VAL A 59 5.21 3.17 -5.10
CA VAL A 59 5.47 4.12 -4.02
C VAL A 59 4.16 4.73 -3.52
N GLY A 60 3.28 5.15 -4.44
CA GLY A 60 1.96 5.68 -4.10
C GLY A 60 1.10 4.67 -3.33
N THR A 61 1.17 3.39 -3.67
CA THR A 61 0.45 2.31 -2.98
C THR A 61 1.08 1.97 -1.63
N ALA A 62 2.40 1.99 -1.53
CA ALA A 62 3.14 1.75 -0.28
C ALA A 62 2.88 2.86 0.76
N ILE A 63 2.72 4.10 0.32
CA ILE A 63 2.39 5.24 1.19
C ILE A 63 0.87 5.32 1.43
N GLY A 64 0.07 5.15 0.38
CA GLY A 64 -1.38 5.25 0.41
C GLY A 64 -2.04 4.14 1.24
N GLY A 65 -1.50 2.92 1.22
CA GLY A 65 -2.01 1.79 2.00
C GLY A 65 -2.09 2.08 3.50
N PRO A 66 -0.97 2.42 4.17
CA PRO A 66 -0.95 2.81 5.58
C PRO A 66 -1.82 4.03 5.91
N LEU A 67 -1.88 5.02 5.00
CA LEU A 67 -2.73 6.20 5.18
C LEU A 67 -4.23 5.84 5.18
N LEU A 68 -4.66 5.02 4.22
CA LEU A 68 -6.04 4.57 4.10
C LEU A 68 -6.44 3.68 5.28
N THR A 69 -5.58 2.77 5.72
CA THR A 69 -5.85 1.92 6.88
C THR A 69 -5.89 2.73 8.18
N GLY A 70 -5.03 3.74 8.33
CA GLY A 70 -5.08 4.70 9.43
C GLY A 70 -6.37 5.52 9.46
N ALA A 71 -6.79 6.07 8.32
CA ALA A 71 -8.05 6.81 8.19
C ALA A 71 -9.27 5.93 8.49
N ALA A 72 -9.27 4.68 8.02
CA ALA A 72 -10.33 3.72 8.32
C ALA A 72 -10.40 3.36 9.81
N LYS A 73 -9.25 3.20 10.50
CA LYS A 73 -9.23 3.00 11.96
C LYS A 73 -9.84 4.18 12.71
N LEU A 74 -9.55 5.42 12.29
CA LEU A 74 -10.15 6.62 12.88
C LEU A 74 -11.67 6.66 12.68
N GLY A 75 -12.14 6.30 11.47
CA GLY A 75 -13.58 6.21 11.19
C GLY A 75 -14.29 5.17 12.04
N VAL A 76 -13.70 4.00 12.23
CA VAL A 76 -14.25 2.94 13.10
C VAL A 76 -14.30 3.41 14.56
N HIS A 77 -13.24 4.05 15.06
CA HIS A 77 -13.21 4.60 16.41
C HIS A 77 -14.27 5.68 16.63
N ALA A 78 -14.43 6.60 15.67
CA ALA A 78 -15.45 7.64 15.73
C ALA A 78 -16.86 7.03 15.78
N LEU A 79 -17.13 6.02 14.96
CA LEU A 79 -18.42 5.31 14.95
C LEU A 79 -18.67 4.59 16.29
N ALA A 80 -17.65 3.94 16.85
CA ALA A 80 -17.78 3.24 18.13
C ALA A 80 -18.04 4.19 19.30
N VAL A 81 -17.40 5.37 19.31
CA VAL A 81 -17.66 6.42 20.31
C VAL A 81 -19.10 6.92 20.19
N MET A 82 -19.60 7.19 18.98
CA MET A 82 -20.98 7.62 18.78
C MET A 82 -22.00 6.54 19.19
N ALA A 83 -21.74 5.28 18.85
CA ALA A 83 -22.59 4.16 19.23
C ALA A 83 -22.60 3.92 20.74
N GLY A 84 -21.45 4.03 21.41
CA GLY A 84 -21.33 3.92 22.87
C GLY A 84 -22.06 5.05 23.61
N GLY A 85 -21.98 6.27 23.09
CA GLY A 85 -22.74 7.42 23.62
C GLY A 85 -24.25 7.21 23.52
N LEU A 86 -24.72 6.67 22.39
CA LEU A 86 -26.13 6.37 22.16
C LEU A 86 -26.64 5.29 23.12
N VAL A 87 -25.87 4.24 23.38
CA VAL A 87 -26.22 3.18 24.35
C VAL A 87 -26.27 3.70 25.78
N SER A 88 -25.44 4.68 26.15
CA SER A 88 -25.50 5.30 27.48
C SER A 88 -26.74 6.17 27.71
N LEU A 89 -27.37 6.68 26.65
CA LEU A 89 -28.61 7.46 26.72
C LEU A 89 -29.87 6.61 26.92
N PHE A 90 -29.79 5.31 26.65
CA PHE A 90 -30.90 4.36 26.80
C PHE A 90 -30.80 3.47 28.06
N LYS A 91 -29.89 3.80 28.99
CA LYS A 91 -29.67 3.08 30.25
C LYS A 91 -29.94 4.00 31.43
#